data_AF-A0A8K0DDI0-F1
#
_entry.id   AF-A0A8K0DDI0-F1
#
_cell.length_a   1.000
_cell.length_b   1.000
_cell.length_c   1.000
_cell.angle_alpha   90.00
_cell.angle_beta   90.00
_cell.angle_gamma   90.00
#
_symmetry.space_group_name_H-M   'P 1'
#
loop_
_entity.id
_entity.type
_entity.pdbx_description
1 polymer ?
#
loop_
_entity_poly.entity_id
_entity_poly.type
_entity_poly.pdbx_seq_one_letter_code
_entity_poly.pdbx_strand_id
1 'polypeptide(L)'
;MSANPNYKPSEGKREEFRKYLEKTGVMDALTKVLVSLYEEPDKPENAIEYICNKLTNQICGETLDSIKSHLDEARTKIAELETEIATLKGAEGSTAGSEAPPAESGEQVSQSEETAE
;
A
#
# COMPACT_ATOMS: atom_id res chain seq x y z
N MET A 1 17.47 -8.06 -8.58
CA MET A 1 18.56 -8.44 -7.66
C MET A 1 18.98 -9.87 -8.02
N SER A 2 20.05 -10.05 -8.77
CA SER A 2 20.51 -11.38 -9.20
C SER A 2 21.40 -12.00 -8.12
N ALA A 3 20.99 -13.14 -7.57
CA ALA A 3 21.79 -13.90 -6.61
C ALA A 3 23.06 -14.43 -7.28
N ASN A 4 24.19 -14.39 -6.56
CA ASN A 4 25.49 -14.78 -7.08
C ASN A 4 25.57 -16.32 -7.13
N PRO A 5 25.72 -16.96 -8.32
CA PRO A 5 25.54 -18.40 -8.51
C PRO A 5 26.63 -19.29 -7.87
N ASN A 6 27.63 -18.70 -7.20
CA ASN A 6 28.75 -19.44 -6.61
C ASN A 6 28.94 -19.16 -5.11
N TYR A 7 27.90 -18.73 -4.40
CA TYR A 7 27.97 -18.59 -2.94
C TYR A 7 28.01 -19.97 -2.27
N LYS A 8 29.21 -20.41 -1.88
CA LYS A 8 29.42 -21.56 -0.98
C LYS A 8 29.67 -21.04 0.43
N PRO A 9 28.63 -20.92 1.29
CA PRO A 9 28.84 -20.54 2.67
C PRO A 9 29.68 -21.60 3.38
N SER A 10 30.56 -21.15 4.29
CA SER A 10 31.26 -22.04 5.22
C SER A 10 30.24 -22.86 6.01
N GLU A 11 30.62 -24.06 6.45
CA GLU A 11 29.69 -24.94 7.16
C GLU A 11 29.11 -24.27 8.42
N GLY A 12 29.90 -23.49 9.14
CA GLY A 12 29.42 -22.70 10.29
C GLY A 12 28.30 -21.71 9.93
N LYS A 13 28.44 -20.97 8.82
CA LYS A 13 27.39 -20.04 8.36
C LYS A 13 26.12 -20.77 7.90
N ARG A 14 26.28 -21.96 7.33
CA ARG A 14 25.15 -22.81 6.89
C ARG A 14 24.39 -23.37 8.10
N GLU A 15 25.13 -23.83 9.11
CA GLU A 15 24.60 -24.33 10.39
C GLU A 15 23.83 -23.23 11.15
N GLU A 16 24.40 -22.03 11.25
CA GLU A 16 23.75 -20.88 11.88
C GLU A 16 22.45 -20.49 11.17
N PHE A 17 22.47 -20.45 9.83
CA PHE A 17 21.27 -20.16 9.04
C PHE A 17 20.20 -21.23 9.21
N ARG A 18 20.59 -22.51 9.24
CA ARG A 18 19.67 -23.61 9.51
C ARG A 18 19.03 -23.47 10.90
N LYS A 19 19.82 -23.25 11.95
CA LYS A 19 19.32 -23.03 13.31
C LYS A 19 18.39 -21.83 13.39
N TYR A 20 18.67 -20.77 12.63
CA TYR A 20 17.79 -19.61 12.53
C TYR A 20 16.43 -19.99 11.92
N LEU A 21 16.41 -20.73 10.80
CA LEU A 21 15.17 -21.18 10.17
C LEU A 21 14.37 -22.15 11.04
N GLU A 22 15.05 -23.01 11.79
CA GLU A 22 14.42 -23.91 12.77
C GLU A 22 13.83 -23.10 13.94
N LYS A 23 14.59 -22.16 14.52
CA LYS A 23 14.14 -21.31 15.63
C LYS A 23 12.95 -20.40 15.26
N THR A 24 12.93 -19.90 14.03
CA THR A 24 11.85 -19.03 13.53
C THR A 24 10.64 -19.82 13.02
N GLY A 25 10.71 -21.15 13.02
CA GLY A 25 9.60 -22.01 12.57
C GLY A 25 9.43 -22.11 11.06
N VAL A 26 10.32 -21.50 10.26
CA VAL A 26 10.25 -21.54 8.78
C VAL A 26 10.37 -22.99 8.27
N MET A 27 11.25 -23.78 8.87
CA MET A 27 11.42 -25.19 8.51
C MET A 27 10.15 -26.02 8.75
N ASP A 28 9.46 -25.77 9.87
CA ASP A 28 8.22 -26.45 10.22
C ASP A 28 7.06 -26.05 9.29
N ALA A 29 6.94 -24.75 9.01
CA ALA A 29 5.94 -24.24 8.06
C ALA A 29 6.14 -24.83 6.65
N LEU A 30 7.37 -24.84 6.14
CA LEU A 30 7.68 -25.45 4.84
C LEU A 30 7.37 -26.95 4.83
N THR A 31 7.72 -27.67 5.90
CA THR A 31 7.43 -29.11 6.02
C THR A 31 5.93 -29.37 5.96
N LYS A 32 5.12 -28.61 6.72
CA LYS A 32 3.65 -28.75 6.73
C LYS A 32 3.03 -28.49 5.36
N VAL A 33 3.51 -27.48 4.64
CA VAL A 33 2.99 -27.17 3.30
C VAL A 33 3.36 -28.26 2.28
N LEU A 34 4.58 -28.78 2.35
CA LEU A 34 5.02 -29.88 1.48
C LEU A 34 4.26 -31.19 1.79
N VAL A 35 3.97 -31.48 3.07
CA VAL A 35 3.12 -32.61 3.46
C VAL A 35 1.70 -32.40 2.95
N SER A 36 1.13 -31.20 3.11
CA SER A 36 -0.21 -30.89 2.59
C SER A 36 -0.31 -31.10 1.07
N LEU A 37 0.72 -30.68 0.32
CA LEU A 37 0.80 -30.89 -1.12
C LEU A 37 0.98 -32.38 -1.49
N TYR A 38 1.67 -33.15 -0.64
CA TYR A 38 1.84 -34.59 -0.85
C TYR A 38 0.54 -35.37 -0.60
N GLU A 39 -0.25 -34.95 0.40
CA GLU A 39 -1.53 -35.56 0.78
C GLU A 39 -2.69 -35.16 -0.14
N GLU A 40 -2.50 -34.12 -0.97
CA GLU A 40 -3.54 -33.62 -1.86
C GLU A 40 -3.86 -34.61 -3.00
N PRO A 41 -5.12 -35.09 -3.11
CA PRO A 41 -5.47 -36.14 -4.06
C PRO A 41 -5.41 -35.67 -5.52
N ASP A 42 -5.79 -34.41 -5.77
CA ASP A 42 -5.67 -33.73 -7.05
C ASP A 42 -4.52 -32.73 -6.99
N LYS A 43 -3.35 -33.15 -7.46
CA LYS A 43 -2.17 -32.29 -7.47
C LYS A 43 -2.46 -31.06 -8.33
N PRO A 44 -2.29 -29.84 -7.79
CA PRO A 44 -2.53 -28.63 -8.55
C PRO A 44 -1.55 -28.55 -9.72
N GLU A 45 -2.05 -28.12 -10.89
CA GLU A 45 -1.24 -27.93 -12.09
C GLU A 45 -0.09 -26.93 -11.83
N ASN A 46 -0.32 -25.97 -10.92
CA ASN A 46 0.66 -25.00 -10.47
C ASN A 46 1.02 -25.18 -8.98
N ALA A 47 1.90 -26.16 -8.70
CA ALA A 47 2.36 -26.47 -7.35
C ALA A 47 3.03 -25.28 -6.63
N ILE A 48 3.69 -24.38 -7.37
CA ILE A 48 4.33 -23.19 -6.78
C ILE A 48 3.28 -22.23 -6.24
N GLU A 49 2.23 -21.96 -7.00
CA GLU A 49 1.13 -21.10 -6.57
C GLU A 49 0.42 -21.68 -5.35
N TYR A 50 0.20 -22.99 -5.33
CA TYR A 50 -0.35 -23.69 -4.17
C TYR A 50 0.50 -23.51 -2.91
N ILE A 51 1.81 -23.76 -3.02
CA ILE A 51 2.75 -23.61 -1.90
C ILE A 51 2.74 -22.17 -1.40
N CYS A 52 2.80 -21.19 -2.30
CA CYS A 52 2.72 -19.78 -1.95
C CYS A 52 1.43 -19.47 -1.18
N ASN A 53 0.27 -19.88 -1.71
CA ASN A 53 -1.01 -19.61 -1.06
C ASN A 53 -1.12 -20.28 0.31
N LYS A 54 -0.69 -21.55 0.44
CA LYS A 54 -0.68 -22.27 1.72
C LYS A 54 0.29 -21.67 2.74
N LEU A 55 1.46 -21.20 2.31
CA LEU A 55 2.40 -20.49 3.18
C LEU A 55 1.81 -19.15 3.63
N THR A 56 1.21 -18.37 2.71
CA THR A 56 0.53 -17.13 3.05
C THR A 56 -0.58 -17.37 4.07
N ASN A 57 -1.38 -18.42 3.87
CA ASN A 57 -2.44 -18.78 4.81
C ASN A 57 -1.90 -19.24 6.18
N GLN A 58 -0.79 -19.97 6.23
CA GLN A 58 -0.13 -20.35 7.48
C GLN A 58 0.43 -19.14 8.25
N ILE A 59 0.99 -18.15 7.54
CA ILE A 59 1.69 -17.02 8.16
C ILE A 59 0.72 -15.89 8.52
N CYS A 60 -0.20 -15.57 7.60
CA CYS A 60 -1.09 -14.41 7.70
C CYS A 60 -2.52 -14.79 8.12
N GLY A 61 -2.89 -16.07 8.11
CA GLY A 61 -4.26 -16.52 8.36
C GLY A 61 -5.24 -16.22 7.21
N GLU A 62 -4.75 -15.66 6.11
CA GLU A 62 -5.52 -15.32 4.92
C GLU A 62 -4.85 -15.89 3.66
N THR A 63 -5.65 -16.15 2.63
CA THR A 63 -5.13 -16.59 1.33
C THR A 63 -4.46 -15.42 0.60
N LEU A 64 -3.50 -15.73 -0.27
CA LEU A 64 -2.84 -14.72 -1.10
C LEU A 64 -3.84 -13.91 -1.94
N ASP A 65 -4.92 -14.55 -2.39
CA ASP A 65 -5.97 -13.90 -3.18
C ASP A 65 -6.83 -12.95 -2.36
N SER A 66 -7.11 -13.28 -1.09
CA SER A 66 -7.77 -12.37 -0.15
C SER A 66 -6.98 -11.07 0.01
N ILE A 67 -5.67 -11.20 0.22
CA ILE A 67 -4.77 -10.05 0.39
C ILE A 67 -4.72 -9.20 -0.89
N LYS A 68 -4.67 -9.82 -2.07
CA LYS A 68 -4.73 -9.10 -3.35
C LYS A 68 -6.07 -8.37 -3.53
N SER A 69 -7.19 -9.02 -3.20
CA SER A 69 -8.52 -8.40 -3.24
C SER A 69 -8.59 -7.17 -2.33
N HIS A 70 -8.12 -7.28 -1.08
CA HIS A 70 -8.08 -6.16 -0.16
C HIS A 70 -7.22 -5.00 -0.67
N LEU A 71 -6.10 -5.30 -1.34
CA LEU A 71 -5.25 -4.28 -1.97
C LEU A 71 -5.97 -3.56 -3.11
N ASP A 72 -6.67 -4.29 -3.97
CA ASP A 72 -7.39 -3.73 -5.12
C ASP A 72 -8.62 -2.92 -4.67
N GLU A 73 -9.34 -3.38 -3.65
CA GLU A 73 -10.44 -2.63 -3.03
C GLU A 73 -9.94 -1.35 -2.36
N ALA A 74 -8.84 -1.41 -1.61
CA ALA A 74 -8.25 -0.23 -1.00
C ALA A 74 -7.79 0.79 -2.05
N ARG A 75 -7.20 0.32 -3.16
CA ARG A 75 -6.82 1.19 -4.30
C ARG A 75 -8.01 1.82 -4.98
N THR A 76 -9.08 1.05 -5.20
CA THR A 76 -10.33 1.56 -5.76
C THR A 76 -10.92 2.66 -4.87
N LYS A 77 -10.99 2.44 -3.55
CA LYS A 77 -11.44 3.47 -2.58
C LYS A 77 -10.55 4.71 -2.58
N ILE A 78 -9.24 4.56 -2.68
CA ILE A 78 -8.33 5.71 -2.77
C ILE A 78 -8.63 6.51 -4.04
N ALA A 79 -8.78 5.85 -5.18
CA ALA A 79 -9.11 6.53 -6.44
C ALA A 79 -10.48 7.23 -6.36
N GLU A 80 -11.51 6.58 -5.81
CA GLU A 80 -12.83 7.18 -5.60
C GLU A 80 -12.75 8.41 -4.70
N LEU A 81 -12.10 8.31 -3.53
CA LEU A 81 -11.94 9.42 -2.61
C LEU A 81 -11.11 10.57 -3.21
N GLU A 82 -10.07 10.27 -3.99
CA GLU A 82 -9.29 11.28 -4.72
C GLU A 82 -10.15 12.01 -5.76
N THR A 83 -11.04 11.29 -6.47
CA THR A 83 -11.99 11.92 -7.39
C THR A 83 -13.03 12.76 -6.65
N GLU A 84 -13.56 12.27 -5.52
CA GLU A 84 -14.50 13.01 -4.68
C GLU A 84 -13.85 14.31 -4.17
N ILE A 85 -12.63 14.24 -3.66
CA ILE A 85 -11.86 15.43 -3.23
C ILE A 85 -11.63 16.39 -4.39
N ALA A 86 -11.31 15.89 -5.59
CA ALA A 86 -11.10 16.73 -6.76
C ALA A 86 -12.41 17.44 -7.20
N THR A 87 -13.54 16.74 -7.17
CA THR A 87 -14.85 17.32 -7.50
C THR A 87 -15.31 18.33 -6.46
N LEU A 88 -15.16 18.03 -5.16
CA LEU A 88 -15.51 18.93 -4.07
C LEU A 88 -14.61 20.17 -4.05
N LYS A 89 -13.28 20.02 -4.21
CA LYS A 89 -12.38 21.17 -4.35
C LYS A 89 -12.64 21.98 -5.62
N GLY A 90 -13.06 21.32 -6.71
CA GLY A 90 -13.49 22.00 -7.94
C GLY A 90 -14.79 22.77 -7.76
N ALA A 91 -15.72 22.27 -6.94
CA ALA A 91 -16.98 22.92 -6.62
C ALA A 91 -16.82 24.08 -5.62
N GLU A 92 -15.95 23.95 -4.62
CA GLU A 92 -15.66 25.01 -3.64
C GLU A 92 -14.89 26.20 -4.24
N GLY A 93 -14.26 26.04 -5.41
CA GLY A 93 -13.62 27.13 -6.16
C GLY A 93 -14.59 28.03 -6.95
N SER A 94 -15.87 27.65 -7.10
CA SER A 94 -16.81 28.36 -7.99
C SER A 94 -17.82 29.25 -7.29
N THR A 95 -17.89 29.29 -5.95
CA THR A 95 -18.92 30.05 -5.21
C THR A 95 -18.41 31.31 -4.50
N ALA A 96 -17.15 31.72 -4.69
CA ALA A 96 -16.58 32.90 -4.02
C ALA A 96 -16.13 34.05 -4.96
N GLY A 97 -16.52 34.02 -6.25
CA GLY A 97 -15.92 34.90 -7.27
C GLY A 97 -16.89 35.60 -8.21
N SER A 98 -18.15 35.84 -7.83
CA SER A 98 -19.05 36.68 -8.63
C SER A 98 -19.98 37.52 -7.75
N GLU A 99 -19.42 38.56 -7.15
CA GLU A 99 -20.15 39.80 -6.99
C GLU A 99 -19.19 40.94 -7.34
N ALA A 100 -19.14 41.22 -8.65
CA ALA A 100 -18.47 42.38 -9.20
C ALA A 100 -19.41 43.60 -9.14
N PRO A 101 -18.87 44.82 -8.93
CA PRO A 101 -19.60 46.05 -8.63
C PRO A 101 -20.29 46.64 -9.89
N PRO A 102 -21.22 47.60 -9.79
CA PRO A 102 -20.80 49.00 -10.02
C PRO A 102 -21.66 50.10 -9.36
N ALA A 103 -21.03 51.28 -9.19
CA ALA A 103 -21.58 52.65 -9.25
C ALA A 103 -22.57 53.08 -8.13
N GLU A 104 -22.58 54.30 -7.57
CA GLU A 104 -22.06 55.61 -7.98
C GLU A 104 -22.19 56.59 -6.78
N SER A 105 -21.42 57.68 -6.82
CA SER A 105 -21.66 58.97 -6.13
C SER A 105 -21.47 58.97 -4.59
N GLY A 106 -20.76 59.90 -3.96
CA GLY A 106 -20.12 61.15 -4.35
C GLY A 106 -19.49 61.75 -3.06
N GLU A 107 -19.02 62.99 -3.14
CA GLU A 107 -18.62 63.85 -2.02
C GLU A 107 -17.20 63.63 -1.41
N GLN A 108 -16.20 64.11 -2.17
CA GLN A 108 -15.38 65.29 -1.86
C GLN A 108 -15.00 65.63 -0.40
N VAL A 109 -13.74 66.08 -0.26
CA VAL A 109 -13.19 67.08 0.70
C VAL A 109 -12.27 66.55 1.81
N SER A 110 -10.97 66.70 1.53
CA SER A 110 -9.84 67.17 2.36
C SER A 110 -9.87 67.07 3.89
N GLN A 111 -8.76 66.61 4.46
CA GLN A 111 -7.81 67.36 5.32
C GLN A 111 -6.77 66.34 5.84
N SER A 112 -5.47 66.47 5.54
CA SER A 112 -4.45 67.22 6.30
C SER A 112 -3.67 66.32 7.26
N GLU A 113 -2.33 66.39 7.15
CA GLU A 113 -1.32 66.15 8.19
C GLU A 113 -1.18 64.68 8.67
N GLU A 114 -0.03 64.13 9.05
CA GLU A 114 1.24 64.70 9.49
C GLU A 114 2.37 63.68 9.25
N THR A 115 3.57 64.22 9.21
CA THR A 115 4.88 63.68 8.88
C THR A 115 5.45 62.64 9.84
N ALA A 116 6.50 61.98 9.32
CA ALA A 116 7.40 61.04 9.93
C ALA A 116 8.00 61.46 11.28
N GLU A 117 8.25 60.45 12.13
CA GLU A 117 9.52 60.26 12.82
C GLU A 117 9.85 58.75 12.90
#